data_AF-A0A950J4S1-F1
#
_entry.id   AF-A0A950J4S1-F1
#
_cell.length_a   1.000
_cell.length_b   1.000
_cell.length_c   1.000
_cell.angle_alpha   90.00
_cell.angle_beta   90.00
_cell.angle_gamma   90.00
#
_symmetry.space_group_name_H-M   'P 1'
#
loop_
_entity.id
_entity.type
_entity.pdbx_description
1 polymer ?
#
loop_
_entity_poly.entity_id
_entity_poly.type
_entity_poly.pdbx_seq_one_letter_code
_entity_poly.pdbx_strand_id
1 'polypeptide(L)'
;MLAVSSLLGLAACQGGGGTGITPAGPGANLGPQTAAFSVPRTRPNGIRAYVKLPLRNSDDLDKLIVQQNTKGSPLYHHWLTPDQFRATYGPRKEDLQTVAATLQGAGFQTVFTSQGVIADAPQATVERTFGLHLRRATSPLQKGLSTLAMDRAPTLPASFQHMGAHLAGFAPMQMRPQSFLVSKKPVPANRYSPTGGYWGDDLKQAYEYPSYNVLRGSGQTIAILAVSDFLDSDIALAFGHEKLMPPTVIRR
;
A
#
# COMPACT_ATOMS: atom_id res chain seq x y z
N MET A 1 27.50 -5.70 31.13
CA MET A 1 28.25 -5.77 29.86
C MET A 1 27.75 -7.00 29.11
N LEU A 2 26.92 -6.77 28.10
CA LEU A 2 26.61 -7.54 26.89
C LEU A 2 25.15 -7.28 26.50
N ALA A 3 25.03 -6.57 25.38
CA ALA A 3 23.79 -6.25 24.72
C ALA A 3 23.27 -7.48 23.96
N VAL A 4 21.96 -7.72 24.01
CA VAL A 4 21.29 -8.66 23.11
C VAL A 4 20.51 -7.83 22.09
N SER A 5 21.16 -7.62 20.95
CA SER A 5 20.55 -7.11 19.73
C SER A 5 19.47 -8.06 19.25
N SER A 6 18.22 -7.61 19.23
CA SER A 6 17.14 -8.35 18.58
C SER A 6 17.06 -7.89 17.12
N LEU A 7 17.69 -8.67 16.23
CA LEU A 7 17.47 -8.62 14.79
C LEU A 7 16.01 -9.05 14.51
N LEU A 8 15.18 -8.16 13.98
CA LEU A 8 13.93 -8.57 13.35
C LEU A 8 14.26 -9.28 12.03
N GLY A 9 13.96 -10.57 11.99
CA GLY A 9 14.12 -11.44 10.83
C GLY A 9 13.20 -11.04 9.68
N LEU A 10 13.81 -10.93 8.50
CA LEU A 10 13.17 -10.82 7.21
C LEU A 10 12.43 -12.13 6.92
N ALA A 11 11.10 -12.16 7.06
CA ALA A 11 10.31 -13.32 6.67
C ALA A 11 10.25 -13.39 5.12
N ALA A 12 11.01 -14.32 4.56
CA ALA A 12 10.91 -14.72 3.18
C ALA A 12 9.57 -15.47 2.96
N CYS A 13 8.71 -14.96 2.08
CA CYS A 13 7.57 -15.71 1.57
C CYS A 13 8.10 -16.86 0.68
N GLN A 14 8.26 -18.03 1.27
CA GLN A 14 8.47 -19.28 0.53
C GLN A 14 7.11 -19.83 0.12
N GLY A 15 6.92 -20.05 -1.18
CA GLY A 15 5.73 -20.67 -1.73
C GLY A 15 5.64 -22.14 -1.31
N GLY A 16 4.51 -22.52 -0.75
CA GLY A 16 4.11 -23.89 -0.49
C GLY A 16 2.69 -24.09 -0.98
N GLY A 17 2.51 -24.89 -2.04
CA GLY A 17 1.21 -25.27 -2.56
C GLY A 17 0.47 -26.16 -1.57
N GLY A 18 -0.68 -25.69 -1.11
CA GLY A 18 -1.66 -26.48 -0.38
C GLY A 18 -3.01 -26.34 -1.08
N THR A 19 -3.51 -27.42 -1.65
CA THR A 19 -4.83 -27.50 -2.28
C THR A 19 -5.90 -27.35 -1.21
N GLY A 20 -6.56 -26.19 -1.19
CA GLY A 20 -7.72 -25.91 -0.37
C GLY A 20 -8.60 -24.89 -1.10
N ILE A 21 -9.57 -25.39 -1.87
CA ILE A 21 -10.57 -24.56 -2.53
C ILE A 21 -11.41 -23.91 -1.42
N THR A 22 -11.28 -22.60 -1.26
CA THR A 22 -12.11 -21.78 -0.36
C THR A 22 -13.47 -21.51 -1.02
N PRO A 23 -14.59 -21.59 -0.28
CA PRO A 23 -15.80 -20.90 -0.69
C PRO A 23 -15.59 -19.39 -0.47
N ALA A 24 -15.82 -18.61 -1.52
CA ALA A 24 -15.85 -17.15 -1.45
C ALA A 24 -16.89 -16.71 -0.42
N GLY A 25 -16.45 -15.96 0.60
CA GLY A 25 -17.36 -15.24 1.48
C GLY A 25 -18.22 -14.25 0.68
N PRO A 26 -19.45 -13.94 1.14
CA PRO A 26 -20.35 -13.05 0.43
C PRO A 26 -19.67 -11.70 0.17
N GLY A 27 -19.71 -11.26 -1.09
CA GLY A 27 -19.01 -10.09 -1.59
C GLY A 27 -19.22 -8.87 -0.69
N ALA A 28 -18.12 -8.33 -0.18
CA ALA A 28 -18.11 -7.02 0.44
C ALA A 28 -18.45 -5.99 -0.66
N ASN A 29 -19.74 -5.72 -0.80
CA ASN A 29 -20.25 -4.65 -1.65
C ASN A 29 -19.75 -3.34 -1.03
N LEU A 30 -18.67 -2.78 -1.59
CA LEU A 30 -18.16 -1.47 -1.21
C LEU A 30 -19.14 -0.42 -1.75
N GLY A 31 -20.28 -0.27 -1.06
CA GLY A 31 -21.22 0.81 -1.29
C GLY A 31 -20.55 2.18 -1.17
N PRO A 32 -21.22 3.27 -1.58
CA PRO A 32 -20.66 4.61 -1.50
C PRO A 32 -20.41 5.00 -0.04
N GLN A 33 -19.15 4.90 0.40
CA GLN A 33 -18.75 5.16 1.78
C GLN A 33 -18.88 6.65 2.12
N THR A 34 -19.61 6.90 3.21
CA THR A 34 -19.75 8.15 3.95
C THR A 34 -18.39 8.63 4.48
N ALA A 35 -18.08 9.91 4.21
CA ALA A 35 -16.83 10.62 4.55
C ALA A 35 -15.55 9.88 4.10
N ALA A 36 -15.28 9.91 2.79
CA ALA A 36 -14.13 9.27 2.19
C ALA A 36 -12.81 9.80 2.78
N PHE A 37 -12.11 8.96 3.54
CA PHE A 37 -10.67 9.08 3.66
C PHE A 37 -10.11 9.18 2.23
N SER A 38 -9.43 10.27 1.95
CA SER A 38 -8.91 10.55 0.63
C SER A 38 -7.40 10.70 0.70
N VAL A 39 -6.72 10.14 -0.30
CA VAL A 39 -5.32 10.42 -0.53
C VAL A 39 -5.30 11.47 -1.64
N PRO A 40 -4.71 12.67 -1.42
CA PRO A 40 -4.71 13.68 -2.45
C PRO A 40 -3.90 13.19 -3.67
N ARG A 41 -4.56 13.13 -4.83
CA ARG A 41 -3.96 12.66 -6.10
C ARG A 41 -3.14 13.72 -6.82
N THR A 42 -3.37 14.97 -6.47
CA THR A 42 -2.62 16.10 -7.01
C THR A 42 -1.26 16.18 -6.33
N ARG A 43 -0.28 16.70 -7.07
CA ARG A 43 1.01 17.06 -6.49
C ARG A 43 0.77 18.06 -5.35
N PRO A 44 1.41 17.88 -4.20
CA PRO A 44 1.28 18.82 -3.09
C PRO A 44 1.79 20.20 -3.53
N ASN A 45 1.13 21.26 -3.05
CA ASN A 45 1.72 22.59 -3.12
C ASN A 45 2.78 22.73 -2.01
N GLY A 46 3.99 22.24 -2.28
CA GLY A 46 5.10 22.18 -1.34
C GLY A 46 5.50 20.74 -0.99
N ILE A 47 5.76 20.48 0.28
CA ILE A 47 6.15 19.17 0.81
C ILE A 47 4.94 18.51 1.45
N ARG A 48 4.72 17.24 1.12
CA ARG A 48 3.72 16.38 1.77
C ARG A 48 4.36 15.58 2.88
N ALA A 49 3.83 15.70 4.08
CA ALA A 49 4.15 14.87 5.24
C ALA A 49 3.02 13.88 5.51
N TYR A 50 3.36 12.70 6.06
CA TYR A 50 2.37 11.77 6.58
C TYR A 50 2.61 11.51 8.07
N VAL A 51 1.67 11.95 8.91
CA VAL A 51 1.69 11.71 10.36
C VAL A 51 0.75 10.54 10.65
N LYS A 52 1.33 9.43 11.06
CA LYS A 52 0.64 8.17 11.37
C LYS A 52 0.40 8.06 12.86
N LEU A 53 -0.79 7.62 13.26
CA LEU A 53 -1.08 7.24 14.64
C LEU A 53 -1.00 5.72 14.83
N PRO A 54 -0.64 5.25 16.03
CA PRO A 54 -0.56 3.83 16.32
C PRO A 54 -1.94 3.19 16.27
N LEU A 55 -1.97 1.88 15.99
CA LEU A 55 -3.18 1.10 16.20
C LEU A 55 -3.44 0.94 17.70
N ARG A 56 -4.71 0.82 18.07
CA ARG A 56 -5.14 0.48 19.42
C ARG A 56 -5.28 -1.03 19.54
N ASN A 57 -5.17 -1.54 20.77
CA ASN A 57 -5.41 -2.95 21.11
C ASN A 57 -4.57 -3.91 20.24
N SER A 58 -3.28 -3.64 20.07
CA SER A 58 -2.37 -4.45 19.22
C SER A 58 -2.37 -5.92 19.60
N ASP A 59 -2.32 -6.23 20.88
CA ASP A 59 -2.24 -7.61 21.37
C ASP A 59 -3.50 -8.40 21.05
N ASP A 60 -4.67 -7.74 21.07
CA ASP A 60 -5.94 -8.35 20.70
C ASP A 60 -6.09 -8.46 19.18
N LEU A 61 -5.56 -7.49 18.42
CA LEU A 61 -5.47 -7.59 16.97
C LEU A 61 -4.61 -8.79 16.54
N ASP A 62 -3.46 -8.99 17.18
CA ASP A 62 -2.57 -10.12 16.88
C ASP A 62 -3.25 -11.46 17.17
N LYS A 63 -3.95 -11.59 18.30
CA LYS A 63 -4.77 -12.78 18.60
C LYS A 63 -5.87 -12.99 17.57
N LEU A 64 -6.56 -11.92 17.18
CA LEU A 64 -7.63 -12.00 16.17
C LEU A 64 -7.09 -12.50 14.83
N ILE A 65 -5.94 -11.98 14.38
CA ILE A 65 -5.29 -12.42 13.14
C ILE A 65 -4.99 -13.92 13.21
N VAL A 66 -4.42 -14.40 14.31
CA VAL A 66 -4.14 -15.83 14.50
C VAL A 66 -5.44 -16.65 14.45
N GLN A 67 -6.48 -16.22 15.19
CA GLN A 67 -7.75 -16.93 15.24
C GLN A 67 -8.51 -16.93 13.91
N GLN A 68 -8.41 -15.88 13.10
CA GLN A 68 -9.06 -15.81 11.79
C GLN A 68 -8.36 -16.66 10.72
N ASN A 69 -7.07 -16.95 10.90
CA ASN A 69 -6.27 -17.76 9.98
C ASN A 69 -6.12 -19.23 10.42
N THR A 70 -6.53 -19.59 11.64
CA THR A 70 -6.39 -20.96 12.17
C THR A 70 -7.63 -21.79 11.90
N LYS A 71 -7.51 -22.84 11.09
CA LYS A 71 -8.60 -23.79 10.84
C LYS A 71 -9.06 -24.45 12.15
N GLY A 72 -10.36 -24.50 12.39
CA GLY A 72 -10.97 -25.03 13.63
C GLY A 72 -11.18 -23.99 14.72
N SER A 73 -10.63 -22.78 14.57
CA SER A 73 -11.03 -21.63 15.39
C SER A 73 -12.48 -21.22 15.12
N PRO A 74 -13.25 -20.80 16.14
CA PRO A 74 -14.59 -20.26 15.94
C PRO A 74 -14.60 -18.96 15.11
N LEU A 75 -13.45 -18.28 14.97
CA LEU A 75 -13.31 -17.07 14.16
C LEU A 75 -12.65 -17.32 12.80
N TYR A 76 -12.39 -18.58 12.42
CA TYR A 76 -11.77 -18.89 11.14
C TYR A 76 -12.60 -18.31 9.98
N HIS A 77 -11.97 -17.49 9.12
CA HIS A 77 -12.62 -16.76 8.03
C HIS A 77 -13.72 -15.76 8.42
N HIS A 78 -13.87 -15.43 9.71
CA HIS A 78 -14.76 -14.36 10.17
C HIS A 78 -14.04 -13.01 10.14
N TRP A 79 -13.85 -12.49 8.92
CA TRP A 79 -13.13 -11.23 8.68
C TRP A 79 -13.92 -10.00 9.16
N LEU A 80 -13.20 -8.98 9.61
CA LEU A 80 -13.79 -7.69 9.94
C LEU A 80 -14.05 -6.85 8.69
N THR A 81 -15.11 -6.04 8.72
CA THR A 81 -15.25 -4.93 7.77
C THR A 81 -14.24 -3.82 8.10
N PRO A 82 -13.89 -2.95 7.13
CA PRO A 82 -13.02 -1.80 7.39
C PRO A 82 -13.53 -0.90 8.54
N ASP A 83 -14.84 -0.76 8.67
CA ASP A 83 -15.48 0.04 9.73
C ASP A 83 -15.34 -0.60 11.10
N GLN A 84 -15.53 -1.92 11.19
CA GLN A 84 -15.31 -2.68 12.42
C GLN A 84 -13.83 -2.63 12.83
N PHE A 85 -12.92 -2.84 11.89
CA PHE A 85 -11.48 -2.74 12.17
C PHE A 85 -11.12 -1.36 12.72
N ARG A 86 -11.61 -0.29 12.08
CA ARG A 86 -11.34 1.09 12.48
C ARG A 86 -11.92 1.42 13.85
N ALA A 87 -13.15 1.00 14.14
CA ALA A 87 -13.80 1.25 15.42
C ALA A 87 -13.03 0.63 16.59
N THR A 88 -12.50 -0.58 16.39
CA THR A 88 -11.82 -1.33 17.45
C THR A 88 -10.32 -1.05 17.53
N TYR A 89 -9.62 -1.06 16.40
CA TYR A 89 -8.15 -1.04 16.33
C TYR A 89 -7.59 0.23 15.69
N GLY A 90 -8.41 1.01 14.96
CA GLY A 90 -7.98 2.29 14.38
C GLY A 90 -7.72 3.36 15.44
N PRO A 91 -6.97 4.44 15.10
CA PRO A 91 -6.79 5.59 15.98
C PRO A 91 -8.13 6.22 16.37
N ARG A 92 -8.19 6.88 17.53
CA ARG A 92 -9.41 7.59 17.93
C ARG A 92 -9.65 8.78 17.00
N LYS A 93 -10.92 9.11 16.79
CA LYS A 93 -11.30 10.23 15.92
C LYS A 93 -10.80 11.54 16.48
N GLU A 94 -10.82 11.68 17.80
CA GLU A 94 -10.38 12.87 18.53
C GLU A 94 -8.87 13.08 18.33
N ASP A 95 -8.08 12.01 18.42
CA ASP A 95 -6.63 12.06 18.21
C ASP A 95 -6.28 12.49 16.78
N LEU A 96 -6.97 11.93 15.77
CA LEU A 96 -6.83 12.36 14.38
C LEU A 96 -7.16 13.85 14.23
N GLN A 97 -8.26 14.31 14.83
CA GLN A 97 -8.67 15.72 14.79
C GLN A 97 -7.65 16.64 15.46
N THR A 98 -7.09 16.24 16.60
CA THR A 98 -6.03 16.99 17.28
C THR A 98 -4.78 17.10 16.40
N VAL A 99 -4.36 16.01 15.75
CA VAL A 99 -3.22 16.05 14.81
C VAL A 99 -3.52 17.00 13.65
N ALA A 100 -4.69 16.86 13.01
CA ALA A 100 -5.09 17.71 11.90
C ALA A 100 -5.14 19.19 12.30
N ALA A 101 -5.81 19.53 13.41
CA ALA A 101 -5.93 20.90 13.89
C ALA A 101 -4.56 21.52 14.27
N THR A 102 -3.68 20.73 14.89
CA THR A 102 -2.31 21.19 15.21
C THR A 102 -1.53 21.51 13.94
N LEU A 103 -1.60 20.66 12.91
CA LEU A 103 -0.94 20.89 11.62
C LEU A 103 -1.58 22.08 10.87
N GLN A 104 -2.91 22.20 10.87
CA GLN A 104 -3.61 23.33 10.28
C GLN A 104 -3.20 24.66 10.94
N GLY A 105 -3.11 24.69 12.27
CA GLY A 105 -2.62 25.87 13.01
C GLY A 105 -1.17 26.24 12.68
N ALA A 106 -0.36 25.27 12.26
CA ALA A 106 1.00 25.50 11.75
C ALA A 106 1.03 25.90 10.26
N GLY A 107 -0.11 25.94 9.57
CA GLY A 107 -0.22 26.35 8.16
C GLY A 107 -0.23 25.21 7.15
N PHE A 108 -0.54 23.97 7.57
CA PHE A 108 -0.70 22.83 6.66
C PHE A 108 -2.13 22.70 6.15
N GLN A 109 -2.26 22.22 4.91
CA GLN A 109 -3.51 21.66 4.39
C GLN A 109 -3.56 20.18 4.71
N THR A 110 -4.60 19.72 5.41
CA THR A 110 -4.66 18.37 5.97
C THR A 110 -5.80 17.55 5.41
N VAL A 111 -5.56 16.26 5.20
CA VAL A 111 -6.58 15.27 4.81
C VAL A 111 -6.48 14.06 5.72
N PHE A 112 -7.63 13.58 6.20
CA PHE A 112 -7.70 12.37 7.01
C PHE A 112 -7.50 11.11 6.16
N THR A 113 -6.77 10.17 6.74
CA THR A 113 -6.70 8.77 6.29
C THR A 113 -7.25 7.86 7.38
N SER A 114 -7.35 6.56 7.09
CA SER A 114 -7.82 5.57 8.08
C SER A 114 -6.90 5.42 9.29
N GLN A 115 -5.63 5.85 9.20
CA GLN A 115 -4.62 5.65 10.25
C GLN A 115 -3.79 6.90 10.57
N GLY A 116 -4.14 8.06 10.02
CA GLY A 116 -3.31 9.25 10.18
C GLY A 116 -3.77 10.44 9.36
N VAL A 117 -2.90 11.44 9.26
CA VAL A 117 -3.15 12.70 8.56
C VAL A 117 -2.07 12.91 7.50
N ILE A 118 -2.52 13.09 6.26
CA ILE A 118 -1.67 13.61 5.18
C ILE A 118 -1.71 15.13 5.29
N ALA A 119 -0.55 15.77 5.25
CA ALA A 119 -0.44 17.22 5.43
C ALA A 119 0.52 17.84 4.43
N ASP A 120 0.03 18.81 3.65
CA ASP A 120 0.78 19.51 2.62
C ASP A 120 1.07 20.95 3.08
N ALA A 121 2.33 21.41 2.99
CA ALA A 121 2.73 22.77 3.32
C ALA A 121 4.00 23.21 2.57
N PRO A 122 4.30 24.51 2.47
CA PRO A 122 5.60 25.00 2.01
C PRO A 122 6.76 24.39 2.82
N GLN A 123 7.91 24.15 2.16
CA GLN A 123 9.06 23.51 2.81
C GLN A 123 9.47 24.20 4.11
N ALA A 124 9.56 25.53 4.14
CA ALA A 124 9.93 26.29 5.34
C ALA A 124 8.97 26.04 6.52
N THR A 125 7.68 25.83 6.25
CA THR A 125 6.68 25.48 7.28
C THR A 125 6.93 24.08 7.81
N VAL A 126 7.21 23.12 6.93
CA VAL A 126 7.53 21.74 7.31
C VAL A 126 8.78 21.68 8.18
N GLU A 127 9.85 22.33 7.73
CA GLU A 127 11.14 22.41 8.42
C GLU A 127 11.01 23.03 9.81
N ARG A 128 10.27 24.14 9.92
CA ARG A 128 10.00 24.80 11.21
C ARG A 128 9.18 23.92 12.15
N THR A 129 8.15 23.26 11.63
CA THR A 129 7.22 22.47 12.45
C THR A 129 7.86 21.21 13.00
N PHE A 130 8.72 20.56 12.21
CA PHE A 130 9.38 19.31 12.60
C PHE A 130 10.85 19.50 13.03
N GLY A 131 11.33 20.74 13.14
CA GLY A 131 12.68 21.06 13.61
C GLY A 131 13.80 20.39 12.82
N LEU A 132 13.70 20.39 11.49
CA LEU A 132 14.65 19.75 10.58
C LEU A 132 14.85 20.57 9.31
N HIS A 133 15.85 20.23 8.50
CA HIS A 133 15.97 20.73 7.12
C HIS A 133 15.86 19.59 6.12
N LEU A 134 15.15 19.86 5.02
CA LEU A 134 14.99 18.95 3.91
C LEU A 134 15.95 19.33 2.79
N ARG A 135 16.67 18.35 2.27
CA ARG A 135 17.54 18.51 1.12
C ARG A 135 17.15 17.54 0.03
N ARG A 136 17.23 17.98 -1.22
CA ARG A 136 17.14 17.06 -2.36
C ARG A 136 18.39 16.17 -2.36
N ALA A 137 18.17 14.87 -2.44
CA ALA A 137 19.20 13.86 -2.57
C ALA A 137 18.91 12.96 -3.76
N THR A 138 19.94 12.35 -4.33
CA THR A 138 19.76 11.28 -5.33
C THR A 138 19.15 10.06 -4.65
N SER A 139 18.12 9.49 -5.25
CA SER A 139 17.51 8.27 -4.74
C SER A 139 18.49 7.10 -4.80
N PRO A 140 18.71 6.36 -3.70
CA PRO A 140 19.51 5.13 -3.73
C PRO A 140 18.76 3.99 -4.46
N LEU A 141 17.43 4.09 -4.58
CA LEU A 141 16.60 3.04 -5.16
C LEU A 141 16.55 3.11 -6.69
N GLN A 142 16.68 4.30 -7.27
CA GLN A 142 16.53 4.49 -8.71
C GLN A 142 17.37 5.65 -9.25
N LYS A 143 18.22 5.34 -10.26
CA LYS A 143 19.09 6.32 -10.91
C LYS A 143 18.25 7.39 -11.62
N GLY A 144 18.62 8.66 -11.43
CA GLY A 144 17.97 9.81 -12.08
C GLY A 144 16.75 10.37 -11.35
N LEU A 145 16.32 9.76 -10.24
CA LEU A 145 15.25 10.31 -9.42
C LEU A 145 15.80 11.00 -8.16
N SER A 146 15.12 12.06 -7.74
CA SER A 146 15.42 12.78 -6.50
C SER A 146 14.48 12.36 -5.37
N THR A 147 15.02 12.19 -4.16
CA THR A 147 14.26 12.05 -2.92
C THR A 147 14.55 13.22 -1.98
N LEU A 148 13.88 13.28 -0.84
CA LEU A 148 14.14 14.24 0.23
C LEU A 148 14.87 13.53 1.36
N ALA A 149 16.01 14.08 1.75
CA ALA A 149 16.77 13.64 2.90
C ALA A 149 16.57 14.64 4.05
N MET A 150 16.36 14.12 5.25
CA MET A 150 16.35 14.91 6.48
C MET A 150 17.79 15.08 6.97
N ASP A 151 18.15 16.28 7.43
CA ASP A 151 19.47 16.54 8.02
C ASP A 151 19.60 16.00 9.46
N ARG A 152 18.48 15.75 10.14
CA ARG A 152 18.39 15.22 11.50
C ARG A 152 17.03 14.55 11.73
N ALA A 153 16.88 13.87 12.86
CA ALA A 153 15.59 13.30 13.24
C ALA A 153 14.54 14.42 13.47
N PRO A 154 13.29 14.24 13.01
CA PRO A 154 12.21 15.19 13.24
C PRO A 154 11.86 15.28 14.73
N THR A 155 11.61 16.50 15.21
CA THR A 155 10.97 16.73 16.51
C THR A 155 9.46 16.88 16.31
N LEU A 156 8.68 16.06 16.99
CA LEU A 156 7.21 16.14 16.91
C LEU A 156 6.66 17.10 17.98
N PRO A 157 5.57 17.82 17.70
CA PRO A 157 4.78 18.51 18.72
C PRO A 157 4.48 17.60 19.93
N ALA A 158 4.47 18.14 21.14
CA ALA A 158 4.24 17.35 22.37
C ALA A 158 2.93 16.56 22.34
N SER A 159 1.86 17.15 21.78
CA SER A 159 0.57 16.47 21.59
C SER A 159 0.71 15.18 20.77
N PHE A 160 1.58 15.18 19.75
CA PHE A 160 1.79 14.01 18.89
C PHE A 160 2.55 12.93 19.64
N GLN A 161 3.55 13.32 20.43
CA GLN A 161 4.32 12.38 21.25
C GLN A 161 3.43 11.68 22.28
N HIS A 162 2.54 12.41 22.95
CA HIS A 162 1.59 11.83 23.91
C HIS A 162 0.64 10.81 23.26
N MET A 163 0.28 11.01 21.99
CA MET A 163 -0.56 10.07 21.22
C MET A 163 0.26 8.93 20.58
N GLY A 164 1.58 8.90 20.76
CA GLY A 164 2.47 7.95 20.09
C GLY A 164 2.49 8.10 18.56
N ALA A 165 2.15 9.29 18.04
CA ALA A 165 2.16 9.53 16.61
C ALA A 165 3.59 9.57 16.05
N HIS A 166 3.74 9.17 14.80
CA HIS A 166 5.01 9.11 14.10
C HIS A 166 4.93 9.82 12.75
N LEU A 167 5.98 10.58 12.42
CA LEU A 167 6.15 11.09 11.06
C LEU A 167 6.70 9.97 10.17
N ALA A 168 5.84 9.37 9.37
CA ALA A 168 6.17 8.21 8.54
C ALA A 168 7.09 8.56 7.36
N GLY A 169 7.09 9.82 6.93
CA GLY A 169 8.00 10.31 5.89
C GLY A 169 7.44 11.50 5.12
N PHE A 170 8.23 11.93 4.14
CA PHE A 170 7.90 13.00 3.21
C PHE A 170 7.74 12.46 1.80
N ALA A 171 6.75 12.95 1.07
CA ALA A 171 6.63 12.63 -0.34
C ALA A 171 7.61 13.49 -1.18
N PRO A 172 8.16 12.95 -2.28
CA PRO A 172 7.84 11.64 -2.86
C PRO A 172 8.56 10.48 -2.15
N MET A 173 7.79 9.47 -1.71
CA MET A 173 8.31 8.16 -1.36
C MET A 173 8.52 7.38 -2.65
N GLN A 174 9.73 6.84 -2.85
CA GLN A 174 10.03 6.10 -4.07
C GLN A 174 9.85 4.61 -3.85
N MET A 175 9.00 4.01 -4.68
CA MET A 175 8.92 2.57 -4.83
C MET A 175 9.64 2.19 -6.12
N ARG A 176 10.40 1.10 -6.08
CA ARG A 176 11.06 0.55 -7.26
C ARG A 176 10.27 -0.67 -7.72
N PRO A 177 9.75 -0.70 -8.96
CA PRO A 177 9.14 -1.92 -9.47
C PRO A 177 10.20 -3.02 -9.51
N GLN A 178 9.84 -4.22 -9.04
CA GLN A 178 10.69 -5.41 -9.15
C GLN A 178 10.54 -6.04 -10.53
N SER A 179 10.76 -5.21 -11.57
CA SER A 179 10.75 -5.63 -12.96
C SER A 179 11.99 -5.09 -13.66
N PHE A 180 12.48 -5.82 -14.65
CA PHE A 180 13.57 -5.40 -15.51
C PHE A 180 13.25 -5.76 -16.94
N LEU A 181 13.66 -4.90 -17.87
CA LEU A 181 13.46 -5.14 -19.28
C LEU A 181 14.49 -6.17 -19.78
N VAL A 182 14.01 -7.33 -20.21
CA VAL A 182 14.86 -8.43 -20.70
C VAL A 182 15.41 -8.13 -22.10
N SER A 183 14.62 -7.51 -22.98
CA SER A 183 15.03 -7.10 -24.33
C SER A 183 14.25 -5.87 -24.79
N LYS A 184 14.93 -4.96 -25.51
CA LYS A 184 14.30 -3.83 -26.23
C LYS A 184 13.86 -4.21 -27.64
N LYS A 185 14.32 -5.35 -28.15
CA LYS A 185 13.96 -5.85 -29.48
C LYS A 185 12.84 -6.87 -29.33
N PRO A 186 11.63 -6.59 -29.84
CA PRO A 186 10.60 -7.62 -29.90
C PRO A 186 11.11 -8.74 -30.81
N VAL A 187 11.09 -9.97 -30.29
CA VAL A 187 11.40 -11.17 -31.07
C VAL A 187 10.12 -12.02 -31.05
N PRO A 188 9.20 -11.84 -32.02
CA PRO A 188 7.90 -12.52 -32.01
C PRO A 188 8.01 -14.05 -31.94
N ALA A 189 9.06 -14.62 -32.55
CA ALA A 189 9.34 -16.05 -32.54
C ALA A 189 9.86 -16.57 -31.18
N ASN A 190 10.19 -15.70 -30.23
CA ASN A 190 10.76 -16.09 -28.94
C ASN A 190 9.80 -16.97 -28.11
N ARG A 191 8.49 -17.02 -28.42
CA ARG A 191 7.52 -17.94 -27.78
C ARG A 191 7.99 -19.38 -27.73
N TYR A 192 8.51 -19.84 -28.87
CA TYR A 192 8.82 -21.24 -29.11
C TYR A 192 10.30 -21.53 -28.89
N SER A 193 11.05 -20.55 -28.37
CA SER A 193 12.46 -20.70 -28.05
C SER A 193 12.62 -21.42 -26.70
N PRO A 194 13.64 -22.28 -26.54
CA PRO A 194 14.04 -22.82 -25.24
C PRO A 194 14.37 -21.74 -24.20
N THR A 195 14.67 -20.51 -24.64
CA THR A 195 15.00 -19.35 -23.78
C THR A 195 13.95 -18.22 -23.92
N GLY A 196 12.74 -18.59 -24.34
CA GLY A 196 11.61 -17.70 -24.57
C GLY A 196 11.06 -17.03 -23.32
N GLY A 197 10.34 -15.92 -23.52
CA GLY A 197 9.45 -15.39 -22.49
C GLY A 197 8.12 -16.15 -22.51
N TYR A 198 7.50 -16.33 -21.34
CA TYR A 198 6.17 -16.93 -21.20
C TYR A 198 5.07 -15.88 -21.34
N TRP A 199 3.96 -16.25 -21.98
CA TRP A 199 2.72 -15.48 -21.96
C TRP A 199 1.75 -15.96 -20.89
N GLY A 200 0.64 -15.24 -20.72
CA GLY A 200 -0.36 -15.53 -19.70
C GLY A 200 -0.89 -16.97 -19.80
N ASP A 201 -1.12 -17.47 -21.02
CA ASP A 201 -1.61 -18.83 -21.23
C ASP A 201 -0.56 -19.92 -20.95
N ASP A 202 0.73 -19.64 -21.20
CA ASP A 202 1.81 -20.60 -20.90
C ASP A 202 1.92 -20.78 -19.37
N LEU A 203 1.71 -19.72 -18.58
CA LEU A 203 1.64 -19.80 -17.12
C LEU A 203 0.40 -20.56 -16.63
N LYS A 204 -0.76 -20.37 -17.28
CA LYS A 204 -1.99 -21.12 -16.93
C LYS A 204 -1.79 -22.63 -17.12
N GLN A 205 -1.14 -23.03 -18.21
CA GLN A 205 -0.79 -24.43 -18.46
C GLN A 205 0.23 -24.95 -17.44
N ALA A 206 1.32 -24.20 -17.20
CA ALA A 206 2.41 -24.64 -16.33
C ALA A 206 1.99 -24.83 -14.87
N TYR A 207 1.06 -24.00 -14.37
CA TYR A 207 0.52 -24.12 -13.01
C TYR A 207 -0.80 -24.91 -12.95
N GLU A 208 -1.20 -25.54 -14.05
CA GLU A 208 -2.45 -26.31 -14.16
C GLU A 208 -3.66 -25.57 -13.58
N TYR A 209 -3.80 -24.25 -13.76
CA TYR A 209 -4.87 -23.46 -13.16
C TYR A 209 -6.23 -23.92 -13.75
N PRO A 210 -7.02 -24.81 -13.13
CA PRO A 210 -8.23 -25.33 -13.79
C PRO A 210 -9.34 -24.27 -13.75
N SER A 211 -9.20 -23.32 -12.82
CA SER A 211 -10.16 -22.29 -12.49
C SER A 211 -10.36 -21.26 -13.58
N TYR A 212 -9.40 -20.97 -14.46
CA TYR A 212 -9.62 -19.93 -15.50
C TYR A 212 -10.66 -20.34 -16.55
N ASN A 213 -10.93 -21.64 -16.71
CA ASN A 213 -11.94 -22.15 -17.64
C ASN A 213 -13.37 -21.97 -17.13
N VAL A 214 -13.54 -21.78 -15.81
CA VAL A 214 -14.87 -21.77 -15.15
C VAL A 214 -15.11 -20.55 -14.26
N LEU A 215 -14.04 -19.91 -13.75
CA LEU A 215 -14.08 -18.72 -12.92
C LEU A 215 -13.56 -17.53 -13.71
N ARG A 216 -14.36 -16.45 -13.71
CA ARG A 216 -14.01 -15.18 -14.35
C ARG A 216 -13.66 -14.08 -13.35
N GLY A 217 -13.60 -14.40 -12.06
CA GLY A 217 -13.42 -13.42 -10.99
C GLY A 217 -14.61 -12.47 -10.80
N SER A 218 -15.81 -12.83 -11.29
CA SER A 218 -17.01 -11.99 -11.18
C SER A 218 -17.31 -11.64 -9.73
N GLY A 219 -17.58 -10.36 -9.46
CA GLY A 219 -17.81 -9.85 -8.11
C GLY A 219 -16.55 -9.64 -7.27
N GLN A 220 -15.36 -9.96 -7.79
CA GLN A 220 -14.08 -9.71 -7.13
C GLN A 220 -13.48 -8.38 -7.60
N THR A 221 -12.82 -7.68 -6.69
CA THR A 221 -12.02 -6.49 -7.00
C THR A 221 -10.58 -6.77 -6.62
N ILE A 222 -9.66 -6.66 -7.58
CA ILE A 222 -8.23 -6.80 -7.36
C ILE A 222 -7.61 -5.40 -7.34
N ALA A 223 -7.08 -4.99 -6.20
CA ALA A 223 -6.34 -3.75 -6.08
C ALA A 223 -4.87 -3.98 -6.45
N ILE A 224 -4.36 -3.20 -7.42
CA ILE A 224 -2.96 -3.23 -7.83
C ILE A 224 -2.31 -1.93 -7.38
N LEU A 225 -1.31 -2.03 -6.49
CA LEU A 225 -0.48 -0.90 -6.10
C LEU A 225 0.69 -0.76 -7.07
N ALA A 226 0.75 0.37 -7.78
CA ALA A 226 1.76 0.64 -8.79
C ALA A 226 2.48 1.98 -8.55
N VAL A 227 3.72 2.08 -9.04
CA VAL A 227 4.55 3.29 -8.98
C VAL A 227 4.05 4.41 -9.88
N SER A 228 3.27 4.06 -10.90
CA SER A 228 2.70 4.97 -11.87
C SER A 228 1.34 4.44 -12.32
N ASP A 229 0.59 5.30 -13.00
CA ASP A 229 -0.61 4.89 -13.71
C ASP A 229 -0.25 4.04 -14.94
N PHE A 230 -1.26 3.36 -15.48
CA PHE A 230 -1.20 2.57 -16.69
C PHE A 230 -1.97 3.30 -17.80
N LEU A 231 -1.48 3.22 -19.03
CA LEU A 231 -2.20 3.73 -20.19
C LEU A 231 -3.35 2.78 -20.51
N ASP A 232 -4.57 3.32 -20.64
CA ASP A 232 -5.75 2.53 -21.03
C ASP A 232 -5.54 1.83 -22.39
N SER A 233 -4.78 2.46 -23.30
CA SER A 233 -4.39 1.86 -24.58
C SER A 233 -3.54 0.61 -24.41
N ASP A 234 -2.59 0.61 -23.47
CA ASP A 234 -1.69 -0.53 -23.25
C ASP A 234 -2.44 -1.69 -22.62
N ILE A 235 -3.38 -1.39 -21.71
CA ILE A 235 -4.29 -2.38 -21.15
C ILE A 235 -5.14 -2.99 -22.26
N ALA A 236 -5.75 -2.17 -23.11
CA ALA A 236 -6.56 -2.66 -24.23
C ALA A 236 -5.75 -3.54 -25.20
N LEU A 237 -4.52 -3.13 -25.55
CA LEU A 237 -3.62 -3.90 -26.40
C LEU A 237 -3.24 -5.23 -25.77
N ALA A 238 -2.83 -5.24 -24.50
CA ALA A 238 -2.40 -6.46 -23.81
C ALA A 238 -3.56 -7.46 -23.67
N PHE A 239 -4.72 -7.02 -23.17
CA PHE A 239 -5.87 -7.91 -22.98
C PHE A 239 -6.48 -8.35 -24.33
N GLY A 240 -6.53 -7.46 -25.32
CA GLY A 240 -6.97 -7.79 -26.67
C GLY A 240 -6.09 -8.85 -27.35
N HIS A 241 -4.77 -8.74 -27.21
CA HIS A 241 -3.81 -9.74 -27.70
C HIS A 241 -4.07 -11.12 -27.08
N GLU A 242 -4.31 -11.17 -25.77
CA GLU A 242 -4.60 -12.41 -25.03
C GLU A 242 -6.06 -12.90 -25.20
N LYS A 243 -6.87 -12.21 -26.01
CA LYS A 243 -8.31 -12.48 -26.20
C LYS A 243 -9.10 -12.48 -24.88
N LEU A 244 -8.70 -11.63 -23.95
CA LEU A 244 -9.36 -11.39 -22.68
C LEU A 244 -10.13 -10.07 -22.73
N MET A 245 -11.23 -9.99 -21.98
CA MET A 245 -11.93 -8.72 -21.80
C MET A 245 -11.08 -7.78 -20.92
N PRO A 246 -10.82 -6.53 -21.34
CA PRO A 246 -10.13 -5.56 -20.49
C PRO A 246 -10.90 -5.34 -19.19
N PRO A 247 -10.22 -5.21 -18.04
CA PRO A 247 -10.88 -4.91 -16.78
C PRO A 247 -11.39 -3.47 -16.75
N THR A 248 -12.43 -3.22 -15.94
CA THR A 248 -12.79 -1.84 -15.58
C THR A 248 -11.74 -1.29 -14.63
N VAL A 249 -10.95 -0.31 -15.10
CA VAL A 249 -9.90 0.32 -14.30
C VAL A 249 -10.50 1.43 -13.44
N ILE A 250 -10.42 1.28 -12.12
CA ILE A 250 -10.80 2.32 -11.17
C ILE A 250 -9.52 2.93 -10.58
N ARG A 251 -9.21 4.18 -10.97
CA ARG A 251 -8.06 4.91 -10.43
C ARG A 251 -8.44 5.51 -9.07
N ARG A 252 -7.71 5.14 -8.01
CA ARG A 252 -7.95 5.54 -6.61
C ARG A 252 -6.98 6.59 -6.12
#